data_AF-A0A3R7EAD9-F1
#
_entry.id   AF-A0A3R7EAD9-F1
#
_cell.length_a   1.000
_cell.length_b   1.000
_cell.length_c   1.000
_cell.angle_alpha   90.00
_cell.angle_beta   90.00
_cell.angle_gamma   90.00
#
_symmetry.space_group_name_H-M   'P 1'
#
loop_
_entity.id
_entity.type
_entity.pdbx_description
1 polymer ?
#
loop_
_entity_poly.entity_id
_entity_poly.type
_entity_poly.pdbx_seq_one_letter_code
_entity_poly.pdbx_strand_id
1 'polypeptide(L)'
;MLYSEEELAGAIVVDSEGYVSGIMSSLKMTEENIFLVVKGRKGKEVVLPWDMIKHANVTALGKCILLKEPVEARARGIEPRERPFYYGTEDVQNMLVIDSEAKIVGVAVDVTFSLTEPPVLRVVEAKSIPYAEVEDVDQMIKDLVPSKYPTVKALLTQVLLDLKKRGRFKAEDVKKNYLLPWARSKGIKIPKKRVLNLHEHSVKTVRWPEIEKIGDVIILSRAL
;
A
#
# COMPACT_ATOMS: atom_id res chain seq x y z
N MET A 1 16.14 -11.44 -21.41
CA MET A 1 15.20 -10.41 -21.89
C MET A 1 16.00 -9.28 -22.50
N LEU A 2 15.46 -8.63 -23.53
CA LEU A 2 16.07 -7.47 -24.18
C LEU A 2 15.15 -6.27 -23.88
N TYR A 3 15.75 -5.13 -23.55
CA TYR A 3 15.02 -3.89 -23.28
C TYR A 3 15.67 -2.74 -24.04
N SER A 4 14.85 -1.86 -24.60
CA SER A 4 15.26 -0.55 -25.08
C SER A 4 15.38 0.46 -23.93
N GLU A 5 16.09 1.56 -24.18
CA GLU A 5 16.17 2.68 -23.23
C GLU A 5 14.77 3.24 -22.91
N GLU A 6 13.91 3.40 -23.91
CA GLU A 6 12.54 3.92 -23.73
C GLU A 6 11.68 3.00 -22.83
N GLU A 7 11.87 1.68 -22.95
CA GLU A 7 11.18 0.71 -22.09
C GLU A 7 11.62 0.81 -20.63
N LEU A 8 12.89 1.11 -20.35
CA LEU A 8 13.41 1.25 -18.99
C LEU A 8 13.30 2.67 -18.42
N ALA A 9 13.19 3.69 -19.27
CA ALA A 9 13.01 5.07 -18.85
C ALA A 9 11.80 5.21 -17.92
N GLY A 10 12.00 5.87 -16.78
CA GLY A 10 11.00 6.01 -15.73
C GLY A 10 10.91 4.83 -14.75
N ALA A 11 11.76 3.80 -14.89
CA ALA A 11 11.79 2.70 -13.95
C ALA A 11 12.27 3.15 -12.57
N ILE A 12 11.61 2.65 -11.52
CA ILE A 12 12.12 2.79 -10.16
C ILE A 12 13.35 1.91 -9.99
N VAL A 13 14.43 2.48 -9.47
CA VAL A 13 15.68 1.75 -9.21
C VAL A 13 15.76 1.47 -7.72
N VAL A 14 15.69 0.18 -7.38
CA VAL A 14 15.67 -0.33 -6.00
C VAL A 14 16.94 -1.12 -5.77
N ASP A 15 17.58 -0.89 -4.63
CA ASP A 15 18.78 -1.65 -4.25
C ASP A 15 18.46 -3.01 -3.63
N SER A 16 19.49 -3.80 -3.33
CA SER A 16 19.31 -5.15 -2.78
C SER A 16 18.74 -5.21 -1.36
N GLU A 17 18.52 -4.08 -0.69
CA GLU A 17 17.91 -4.00 0.64
C GLU A 17 16.51 -3.34 0.59
N GLY A 18 15.99 -3.07 -0.60
CA GLY A 18 14.67 -2.46 -0.78
C GLY A 18 14.67 -0.93 -0.72
N TYR A 19 15.82 -0.26 -0.78
CA TYR A 19 15.87 1.21 -0.77
C TYR A 19 15.93 1.79 -2.18
N VAL A 20 15.16 2.86 -2.40
CA VAL A 20 15.03 3.48 -3.73
C VAL A 20 16.20 4.41 -3.97
N SER A 21 17.05 4.04 -4.94
CA SER A 21 18.16 4.87 -5.42
C SER A 21 17.68 6.04 -6.28
N GLY A 22 16.53 5.89 -6.94
CA GLY A 22 15.91 6.95 -7.73
C GLY A 22 15.11 6.41 -8.91
N ILE A 23 14.96 7.24 -9.94
CA ILE A 23 14.27 6.89 -11.19
C ILE A 23 15.29 6.86 -12.33
N MET A 24 15.29 5.77 -13.10
CA MET A 24 16.10 5.65 -14.31
C MET A 24 15.66 6.72 -15.31
N SER A 25 16.62 7.51 -15.79
CA SER A 25 16.37 8.64 -16.68
C SER A 25 16.85 8.42 -18.10
N SER A 26 18.05 7.85 -18.27
CA SER A 26 18.68 7.61 -19.56
C SER A 26 19.80 6.57 -19.44
N LEU A 27 20.28 6.10 -20.58
CA LEU A 27 21.51 5.31 -20.69
C LEU A 27 22.66 6.18 -21.19
N LYS A 28 23.85 5.92 -20.66
CA LYS A 28 25.12 6.42 -21.21
C LYS A 28 25.89 5.22 -21.72
N MET A 29 26.42 5.32 -22.93
CA MET A 29 27.20 4.26 -23.56
C MET A 29 28.60 4.78 -23.90
N THR A 30 29.60 3.94 -23.65
CA THR A 30 30.94 4.07 -24.22
C THR A 30 31.18 2.91 -25.18
N GLU A 31 32.35 2.85 -25.82
CA GLU A 31 32.70 1.74 -26.73
C GLU A 31 32.60 0.36 -26.06
N GLU A 32 32.84 0.29 -24.75
CA GLU A 32 32.93 -0.98 -24.01
C GLU A 32 31.85 -1.17 -22.95
N ASN A 33 31.20 -0.09 -22.48
CA ASN A 33 30.36 -0.14 -21.28
C ASN A 33 29.05 0.62 -21.44
N ILE A 34 28.02 0.11 -20.75
CA ILE A 34 26.70 0.76 -20.63
C ILE A 34 26.51 1.17 -19.17
N PHE A 35 25.94 2.36 -18.97
CA PHE A 35 25.67 2.92 -17.67
C PHE A 35 24.23 3.41 -17.58
N LEU A 36 23.58 3.11 -16.45
CA LEU A 36 22.31 3.67 -16.03
C LEU A 36 22.51 5.05 -15.41
N VAL A 37 21.77 6.05 -15.89
CA VAL A 37 21.69 7.37 -15.23
C VAL A 37 20.43 7.42 -14.39
N VAL A 38 20.59 7.47 -13.07
CA VAL A 38 19.51 7.45 -12.08
C VAL A 38 19.37 8.82 -11.42
N LYS A 39 18.16 9.39 -11.45
CA LYS A 39 17.84 10.65 -10.78
C LYS A 39 17.28 10.37 -9.38
N GLY A 40 18.04 10.71 -8.34
CA GLY A 40 17.67 10.55 -6.94
C GLY A 40 16.71 11.63 -6.41
N ARG A 41 16.26 11.47 -5.15
CA ARG A 41 15.23 12.33 -4.51
C ARG A 41 15.58 13.83 -4.44
N LYS A 42 16.85 14.22 -4.46
CA LYS A 42 17.32 15.63 -4.43
C LYS A 42 17.79 16.15 -5.80
N GLY A 43 17.42 15.47 -6.88
CA GLY A 43 17.90 15.80 -8.23
C GLY A 43 19.37 15.41 -8.49
N LYS A 44 20.04 14.78 -7.52
CA LYS A 44 21.38 14.22 -7.71
C LYS A 44 21.31 13.07 -8.72
N GLU A 45 22.12 13.16 -9.76
CA GLU A 45 22.33 12.06 -10.69
C GLU A 45 23.36 11.09 -10.14
N VAL A 46 23.05 9.81 -10.24
CA VAL A 46 23.94 8.69 -9.94
C VAL A 46 24.10 7.89 -11.22
N VAL A 47 25.35 7.63 -11.59
CA VAL A 47 25.69 6.82 -12.77
C VAL A 47 26.11 5.45 -12.26
N LEU A 48 25.38 4.40 -12.65
CA LEU A 48 25.62 3.03 -12.24
C LEU A 48 26.00 2.18 -13.45
N PRO A 49 27.05 1.35 -13.38
CA PRO A 49 27.36 0.44 -14.48
C PRO A 49 26.24 -0.61 -14.63
N TRP A 50 26.01 -1.03 -15.88
CA TRP A 50 24.93 -1.95 -16.24
C TRP A 50 25.03 -3.31 -15.54
N ASP A 51 26.25 -3.75 -15.24
CA ASP A 51 26.53 -5.00 -14.55
C ASP A 51 26.01 -5.03 -13.10
N MET A 52 25.67 -3.89 -12.49
CA MET A 52 25.04 -3.82 -11.17
C MET A 52 23.56 -4.20 -11.19
N ILE A 53 22.93 -4.29 -12.36
CA ILE A 53 21.54 -4.72 -12.48
C ILE A 53 21.46 -6.21 -12.17
N LYS A 54 20.65 -6.57 -11.16
CA LYS A 54 20.28 -7.96 -10.86
C LYS A 54 19.15 -8.39 -11.79
N HIS A 55 18.05 -7.64 -11.78
CA HIS A 55 16.88 -7.87 -12.62
C HIS A 55 16.21 -6.56 -13.03
N ALA A 56 15.45 -6.59 -14.12
CA ALA A 56 14.59 -5.51 -14.55
C ALA A 56 13.29 -6.10 -15.12
N ASN A 57 12.17 -5.44 -14.84
CA ASN A 57 10.85 -5.88 -15.30
C ASN A 57 9.93 -4.69 -15.61
N VAL A 58 9.02 -4.91 -16.56
CA VAL A 58 8.02 -3.95 -17.00
C VAL A 58 6.65 -4.63 -17.00
N THR A 59 5.72 -4.05 -16.24
CA THR A 59 4.36 -4.57 -16.07
C THR A 59 3.33 -3.45 -16.26
N ALA A 60 2.04 -3.81 -16.27
CA ALA A 60 0.96 -2.83 -16.22
C ALA A 60 1.01 -1.92 -14.97
N LEU A 61 1.60 -2.40 -13.87
CA LEU A 61 1.73 -1.64 -12.63
C LEU A 61 2.91 -0.65 -12.66
N GLY A 62 3.92 -0.92 -13.48
CA GLY A 62 5.07 -0.03 -13.64
C GLY A 62 6.34 -0.78 -14.05
N LYS A 63 7.45 -0.07 -13.97
CA LYS A 63 8.78 -0.52 -14.37
C LYS A 63 9.71 -0.50 -13.16
N CYS A 64 10.47 -1.55 -12.93
CA CYS A 64 11.40 -1.64 -11.80
C CYS A 64 12.73 -2.26 -12.23
N ILE A 65 13.82 -1.73 -11.68
CA ILE A 65 15.19 -2.25 -11.82
C ILE A 65 15.68 -2.55 -10.41
N LEU A 66 16.06 -3.81 -10.16
CA LEU A 66 16.63 -4.27 -8.92
C LEU A 66 18.15 -4.38 -9.05
N LEU A 67 18.89 -3.73 -8.15
CA LEU A 67 20.36 -3.78 -8.11
C LEU A 67 20.86 -4.98 -7.30
N LYS A 68 22.08 -5.43 -7.60
CA LYS A 68 22.77 -6.51 -6.87
C LYS A 68 23.27 -6.08 -5.49
N GLU A 69 23.62 -4.82 -5.35
CA GLU A 69 24.30 -4.27 -4.18
C GLU A 69 23.41 -3.26 -3.44
N PRO A 70 23.63 -3.06 -2.13
CA PRO A 70 22.86 -2.17 -1.27
C PRO A 70 23.33 -0.71 -1.40
N VAL A 71 23.27 -0.16 -2.62
CA VAL A 71 23.84 1.14 -2.97
C VAL A 71 23.24 2.28 -2.15
N GLU A 72 21.92 2.35 -2.09
CA GLU A 72 21.21 3.43 -1.40
C GLU A 72 21.21 3.21 0.11
N ALA A 73 21.06 1.96 0.57
CA ALA A 73 21.16 1.59 1.97
C ALA A 73 22.51 2.02 2.56
N ARG A 74 23.63 1.66 1.90
CA ARG A 74 24.98 2.09 2.30
C ARG A 74 25.11 3.61 2.28
N ALA A 75 24.58 4.30 1.27
CA ALA A 75 24.59 5.76 1.20
C ALA A 75 23.81 6.42 2.36
N ARG A 76 22.80 5.75 2.91
CA ARG A 76 22.03 6.17 4.09
C ARG A 76 22.65 5.72 5.42
N GLY A 77 23.78 5.01 5.40
CA GLY A 77 24.41 4.46 6.61
C GLY A 77 23.63 3.29 7.22
N ILE A 78 22.85 2.59 6.42
CA ILE A 78 22.04 1.43 6.83
C ILE A 78 22.85 0.17 6.57
N GLU A 79 23.04 -0.63 7.61
CA GLU A 79 23.73 -1.92 7.52
C GLU A 79 22.81 -2.97 6.88
N PRO A 80 23.26 -3.69 5.83
CA PRO A 80 22.54 -4.81 5.25
C PRO A 80 22.25 -5.90 6.27
N ARG A 81 21.08 -6.54 6.16
CA ARG A 81 20.66 -7.60 7.09
C ARG A 81 20.17 -8.82 6.37
N GLU A 82 20.44 -10.02 6.87
CA GLU A 82 19.98 -11.25 6.21
C GLU A 82 18.45 -11.37 6.14
N ARG A 83 17.73 -10.86 7.15
CA ARG A 83 16.27 -10.90 7.22
C ARG A 83 15.68 -9.61 7.77
N PRO A 84 14.47 -9.22 7.33
CA PRO A 84 13.78 -8.07 7.90
C PRO A 84 13.23 -8.39 9.29
N PHE A 85 13.00 -7.34 10.08
CA PHE A 85 12.22 -7.48 11.31
C PHE A 85 10.74 -7.77 11.02
N TYR A 86 9.99 -8.12 12.05
CA TYR A 86 8.54 -8.04 12.00
C TYR A 86 8.11 -6.57 12.06
N TYR A 87 7.16 -6.23 11.20
CA TYR A 87 6.60 -4.90 11.08
C TYR A 87 5.07 -4.97 11.19
N GLY A 88 4.47 -3.94 11.76
CA GLY A 88 3.02 -3.77 11.83
C GLY A 88 2.47 -3.20 10.52
N THR A 89 1.14 -3.12 10.45
CA THR A 89 0.45 -2.55 9.29
C THR A 89 0.86 -1.10 9.03
N GLU A 90 0.98 -0.28 10.07
CA GLU A 90 1.42 1.12 9.96
C GLU A 90 2.80 1.30 9.32
N ASP A 91 3.69 0.31 9.49
CA ASP A 91 5.05 0.38 8.98
C ASP A 91 5.14 0.05 7.49
N VAL A 92 4.29 -0.87 7.00
CA VAL A 92 4.39 -1.41 5.64
C VAL A 92 3.30 -0.91 4.70
N GLN A 93 2.24 -0.30 5.23
CA GLN A 93 1.12 0.14 4.41
C GLN A 93 1.56 1.18 3.36
N ASN A 94 1.06 1.00 2.13
CA ASN A 94 1.41 1.79 0.94
C ASN A 94 2.81 1.53 0.37
N MET A 95 3.59 0.59 0.94
CA MET A 95 4.86 0.20 0.31
C MET A 95 4.61 -0.59 -0.97
N LEU A 96 5.40 -0.28 -2.00
CA LEU A 96 5.45 -1.08 -3.22
C LEU A 96 6.01 -2.47 -2.87
N VAL A 97 5.44 -3.51 -3.46
CA VAL A 97 5.92 -4.89 -3.32
C VAL A 97 6.43 -5.36 -4.68
N ILE A 98 7.68 -5.79 -4.73
CA ILE A 98 8.30 -6.39 -5.92
C ILE A 98 8.75 -7.81 -5.61
N ASP A 99 8.76 -8.66 -6.63
CA ASP A 99 9.32 -10.01 -6.51
C ASP A 99 10.84 -10.03 -6.79
N SER A 100 11.44 -11.22 -6.69
CA SER A 100 12.88 -11.40 -6.90
C SER A 100 13.36 -11.09 -8.33
N GLU A 101 12.45 -11.02 -9.31
CA GLU A 101 12.73 -10.70 -10.72
C GLU A 101 12.40 -9.23 -11.05
N ALA A 102 12.24 -8.39 -10.03
CA ALA A 102 11.85 -6.98 -10.13
C ALA A 102 10.43 -6.76 -10.71
N LYS A 103 9.58 -7.79 -10.75
CA LYS A 103 8.17 -7.61 -11.13
C LYS A 103 7.44 -6.90 -10.01
N ILE A 104 6.76 -5.80 -10.34
CA ILE A 104 5.87 -5.13 -9.38
C ILE A 104 4.65 -6.04 -9.16
N VAL A 105 4.49 -6.51 -7.92
CA VAL A 105 3.37 -7.36 -7.50
C VAL A 105 2.17 -6.50 -7.13
N GLY A 106 2.41 -5.32 -6.54
CA GLY A 106 1.35 -4.45 -6.07
C GLY A 106 1.78 -3.58 -4.91
N VAL A 107 0.83 -3.25 -4.05
CA VAL A 107 1.03 -2.39 -2.87
C VAL A 107 0.57 -3.12 -1.60
N ALA A 108 1.41 -3.06 -0.57
CA ALA A 108 1.12 -3.61 0.74
C ALA A 108 -0.01 -2.83 1.43
N VAL A 109 -0.96 -3.55 2.01
CA VAL A 109 -2.16 -2.99 2.60
C VAL A 109 -2.25 -3.21 4.10
N ASP A 110 -1.93 -4.43 4.54
CA ASP A 110 -2.14 -4.87 5.91
C ASP A 110 -1.23 -6.06 6.24
N VAL A 111 -0.93 -6.23 7.53
CA VAL A 111 -0.25 -7.41 8.09
C VAL A 111 -1.23 -8.12 9.03
N THR A 112 -1.52 -9.37 8.72
CA THR A 112 -2.36 -10.21 9.57
C THR A 112 -1.50 -11.12 10.44
N PHE A 113 -1.73 -11.06 11.75
CA PHE A 113 -1.04 -11.86 12.74
C PHE A 113 -1.87 -13.08 13.14
N SER A 114 -1.21 -14.21 13.35
CA SER A 114 -1.79 -15.43 13.88
C SER A 114 -1.03 -15.83 15.15
N LEU A 115 -1.71 -16.52 16.07
CA LEU A 115 -1.08 -17.08 17.27
C LEU A 115 -0.27 -18.36 16.97
N THR A 116 -0.53 -18.99 15.83
CA THR A 116 0.03 -20.32 15.47
C THR A 116 0.88 -20.30 14.21
N GLU A 117 0.82 -19.23 13.42
CA GLU A 117 1.51 -19.12 12.13
C GLU A 117 2.25 -17.78 12.03
N PRO A 118 3.34 -17.72 11.23
CA PRO A 118 3.98 -16.45 10.91
C PRO A 118 3.00 -15.43 10.32
N PRO A 119 3.22 -14.13 10.54
CA PRO A 119 2.40 -13.09 9.95
C PRO A 119 2.31 -13.21 8.42
N VAL A 120 1.22 -12.69 7.85
CA VAL A 120 1.04 -12.61 6.41
C VAL A 120 0.85 -11.17 5.97
N LEU A 121 1.54 -10.80 4.91
CA LEU A 121 1.40 -9.52 4.22
C LEU A 121 0.29 -9.63 3.17
N ARG A 122 -0.65 -8.70 3.20
CA ARG A 122 -1.69 -8.58 2.18
C ARG A 122 -1.27 -7.55 1.15
N VAL A 123 -1.21 -7.97 -0.11
CA VAL A 123 -0.75 -7.17 -1.25
C VAL A 123 -1.90 -7.03 -2.24
N VAL A 124 -2.19 -5.81 -2.66
CA VAL A 124 -3.20 -5.55 -3.69
C VAL A 124 -2.50 -5.33 -5.01
N GLU A 125 -2.91 -6.06 -6.05
CA GLU A 125 -2.39 -5.93 -7.41
C GLU A 125 -2.90 -4.64 -8.09
N ALA A 126 -2.40 -3.50 -7.61
CA ALA A 126 -2.73 -2.17 -8.09
C ALA A 126 -1.54 -1.23 -7.95
N LYS A 127 -1.55 -0.11 -8.69
CA LYS A 127 -0.51 0.95 -8.59
C LYS A 127 -0.56 1.70 -7.26
N SER A 128 -1.73 1.73 -6.64
CA SER A 128 -1.99 2.37 -5.35
C SER A 128 -3.15 1.65 -4.69
N ILE A 129 -3.23 1.70 -3.36
CA ILE A 129 -4.35 1.12 -2.63
C ILE A 129 -5.66 1.81 -3.08
N PRO A 130 -6.64 1.07 -3.63
CA PRO A 130 -7.90 1.64 -4.06
C PRO A 130 -8.76 1.94 -2.83
N TYR A 131 -8.55 3.08 -2.19
CA TYR A 131 -9.43 3.52 -1.11
C TYR A 131 -10.73 4.11 -1.68
N ALA A 132 -11.87 3.66 -1.18
CA ALA A 132 -13.12 4.39 -1.30
C ALA A 132 -13.36 5.21 -0.03
N GLU A 133 -13.82 6.45 -0.19
CA GLU A 133 -14.40 7.19 0.91
C GLU A 133 -15.83 6.68 1.13
N VAL A 134 -16.09 6.14 2.32
CA VAL A 134 -17.43 5.78 2.75
C VAL A 134 -17.80 6.57 3.98
N GLU A 135 -19.11 6.74 4.18
CA GLU A 135 -19.63 7.38 5.37
C GLU A 135 -19.35 6.50 6.60
N ASP A 136 -18.75 7.08 7.64
CA ASP A 136 -18.38 6.38 8.86
C ASP A 136 -19.52 6.44 9.87
N VAL A 137 -20.44 5.49 9.73
CA VAL A 137 -21.60 5.36 10.63
C VAL A 137 -21.17 5.19 12.09
N ASP A 138 -20.10 4.46 12.35
CA ASP A 138 -19.65 4.17 13.71
C ASP A 138 -19.09 5.42 14.38
N GLN A 139 -18.26 6.17 13.65
CA GLN A 139 -17.75 7.45 14.15
C GLN A 139 -18.88 8.46 14.35
N MET A 140 -19.86 8.51 13.43
CA MET A 140 -21.02 9.39 13.58
C MET A 140 -21.81 9.08 14.87
N ILE A 141 -21.99 7.80 15.20
CA ILE A 141 -22.65 7.41 16.45
C ILE A 141 -21.82 7.86 17.66
N LYS A 142 -20.49 7.72 17.63
CA LYS A 142 -19.59 8.20 18.70
C LYS A 142 -19.63 9.72 18.85
N ASP A 143 -19.74 10.47 17.76
CA ASP A 143 -19.80 11.94 17.81
C ASP A 143 -21.14 12.42 18.39
N LEU A 144 -22.23 11.68 18.13
CA LEU A 144 -23.58 12.00 18.59
C LEU A 144 -23.87 11.49 20.00
N VAL A 145 -23.17 10.45 20.47
CA VAL A 145 -23.40 9.77 21.76
C VAL A 145 -22.12 9.80 22.61
N PRO A 146 -22.13 10.37 23.84
CA PRO A 146 -23.30 10.85 24.57
C PRO A 146 -23.67 12.31 24.29
N SER A 147 -22.93 13.01 23.42
CA SER A 147 -22.96 14.48 23.30
C SER A 147 -24.35 15.06 23.03
N LYS A 148 -25.06 14.58 22.01
CA LYS A 148 -26.41 15.02 21.65
C LYS A 148 -27.49 14.04 22.12
N TYR A 149 -27.14 12.77 22.29
CA TYR A 149 -28.05 11.72 22.72
C TYR A 149 -27.41 10.90 23.83
N PRO A 150 -28.13 10.60 24.92
CA PRO A 150 -27.54 9.95 26.10
C PRO A 150 -27.09 8.51 25.83
N THR A 151 -27.73 7.81 24.88
CA THR A 151 -27.39 6.44 24.51
C THR A 151 -27.63 6.20 23.03
N VAL A 152 -26.99 5.16 22.48
CA VAL A 152 -27.25 4.69 21.11
C VAL A 152 -28.73 4.35 20.93
N LYS A 153 -29.38 3.74 21.94
CA LYS A 153 -30.81 3.45 21.89
C LYS A 153 -31.66 4.71 21.75
N ALA A 154 -31.32 5.79 22.46
CA ALA A 154 -32.02 7.07 22.37
C ALA A 154 -31.87 7.69 20.98
N LEU A 155 -30.65 7.69 20.43
CA LEU A 155 -30.38 8.14 19.06
C LEU A 155 -31.23 7.36 18.05
N LEU A 156 -31.19 6.02 18.06
CA LEU A 156 -31.93 5.19 17.10
C LEU A 156 -33.45 5.34 17.25
N THR A 157 -33.94 5.55 18.46
CA THR A 157 -35.37 5.83 18.70
C THR A 157 -35.76 7.17 18.09
N GLN A 158 -34.94 8.22 18.27
CA GLN A 158 -35.20 9.53 17.66
C GLN A 158 -35.20 9.46 16.13
N VAL A 159 -34.27 8.71 15.54
CA VAL A 159 -34.21 8.48 14.08
C VAL A 159 -35.52 7.91 13.55
N LEU A 160 -36.06 6.88 14.21
CA LEU A 160 -37.32 6.25 13.80
C LEU A 160 -38.52 7.20 13.95
N LEU A 161 -38.57 7.98 15.03
CA LEU A 161 -39.61 8.97 15.28
C LEU A 161 -39.61 10.06 14.20
N ASP A 162 -38.44 10.63 13.91
CA ASP A 162 -38.28 11.69 12.90
C ASP A 162 -38.66 11.21 11.49
N LEU A 163 -38.31 9.96 11.16
CA LEU A 163 -38.64 9.33 9.87
C LEU A 163 -40.06 8.75 9.83
N LYS A 164 -40.86 8.92 10.89
CA LYS A 164 -42.24 8.40 11.02
C LYS A 164 -42.33 6.89 10.77
N LYS A 165 -41.28 6.13 11.14
CA LYS A 165 -41.26 4.66 10.99
C LYS A 165 -41.96 4.01 12.17
N ARG A 166 -42.94 3.15 11.87
CA ARG A 166 -43.72 2.39 12.87
C ARG A 166 -43.39 0.91 12.75
N GLY A 167 -43.26 0.21 13.88
CA GLY A 167 -42.97 -1.22 13.92
C GLY A 167 -41.80 -1.57 14.85
N ARG A 168 -41.44 -2.85 14.86
CA ARG A 168 -40.26 -3.36 15.58
C ARG A 168 -39.07 -3.37 14.63
N PHE A 169 -38.00 -2.69 15.01
CA PHE A 169 -36.75 -2.63 14.24
C PHE A 169 -35.61 -3.16 15.09
N LYS A 170 -34.69 -3.92 14.49
CA LYS A 170 -33.42 -4.23 15.14
C LYS A 170 -32.49 -3.03 15.03
N ALA A 171 -31.66 -2.81 16.05
CA ALA A 171 -30.72 -1.68 16.06
C ALA A 171 -29.82 -1.65 14.82
N GLU A 172 -29.32 -2.81 14.38
CA GLU A 172 -28.48 -2.95 13.18
C GLU A 172 -29.20 -2.54 11.90
N ASP A 173 -30.50 -2.88 11.76
CA ASP A 173 -31.30 -2.47 10.61
C ASP A 173 -31.50 -0.96 10.57
N VAL A 174 -31.65 -0.32 11.75
CA VAL A 174 -31.75 1.14 11.88
C VAL A 174 -30.46 1.82 11.46
N LYS A 175 -29.32 1.34 11.98
CA LYS A 175 -27.99 1.86 11.64
C LYS A 175 -27.72 1.77 10.13
N LYS A 176 -27.96 0.60 9.54
CA LYS A 176 -27.64 0.32 8.13
C LYS A 176 -28.52 1.10 7.15
N ASN A 177 -29.83 1.16 7.40
CA ASN A 177 -30.78 1.61 6.38
C ASN A 177 -31.33 3.03 6.61
N TYR A 178 -31.31 3.54 7.83
CA TYR A 178 -32.09 4.74 8.19
C TYR A 178 -31.25 5.87 8.80
N LEU A 179 -30.14 5.55 9.44
CA LEU A 179 -29.35 6.54 10.18
C LEU A 179 -28.68 7.57 9.26
N LEU A 180 -28.10 7.15 8.12
CA LEU A 180 -27.48 8.05 7.16
C LEU A 180 -28.51 8.97 6.45
N PRO A 181 -29.62 8.46 5.89
CA PRO A 181 -30.68 9.32 5.34
C PRO A 181 -31.20 10.34 6.34
N TRP A 182 -31.42 9.92 7.60
CA TRP A 182 -31.86 10.81 8.67
C TRP A 182 -30.82 11.90 8.97
N ALA A 183 -29.55 11.54 9.11
CA ALA A 183 -28.48 12.51 9.39
C ALA A 183 -28.40 13.58 8.29
N ARG A 184 -28.50 13.18 7.01
CA ARG A 184 -28.56 14.11 5.87
C ARG A 184 -29.77 15.05 5.96
N SER A 185 -30.96 14.51 6.29
CA SER A 185 -32.18 15.30 6.42
C SER A 185 -32.12 16.34 7.55
N LYS A 186 -31.25 16.13 8.55
CA LYS A 186 -31.04 17.01 9.70
C LYS A 186 -29.83 17.93 9.54
N GLY A 187 -29.14 17.90 8.40
CA GLY A 187 -27.92 18.67 8.17
C GLY A 187 -26.76 18.28 9.10
N ILE A 188 -26.77 17.05 9.63
CA ILE A 188 -25.69 16.56 10.49
C ILE A 188 -24.50 16.24 9.60
N LYS A 189 -23.31 16.75 9.97
CA LYS A 189 -22.06 16.42 9.29
C LYS A 189 -21.77 14.93 9.46
N ILE A 190 -21.66 14.22 8.34
CA ILE A 190 -21.37 12.78 8.33
C ILE A 190 -19.85 12.60 8.19
N PRO A 191 -19.16 12.04 9.20
CA PRO A 191 -17.74 11.73 9.08
C PRO A 191 -17.53 10.70 7.97
N LYS A 192 -16.37 10.76 7.34
CA LYS A 192 -15.96 9.81 6.31
C LYS A 192 -14.79 8.97 6.82
N LYS A 193 -14.75 7.70 6.41
CA LYS A 193 -13.59 6.84 6.56
C LYS A 193 -13.14 6.31 5.21
N ARG A 194 -11.85 6.01 5.09
CA ARG A 194 -11.29 5.33 3.93
C ARG A 194 -11.41 3.82 4.16
N VAL A 195 -12.06 3.12 3.24
CA VAL A 195 -12.12 1.66 3.23
C VAL A 195 -11.48 1.14 1.97
N LEU A 196 -10.91 -0.06 2.06
CA LEU A 196 -10.35 -0.75 0.90
C LEU A 196 -11.49 -1.11 -0.07
N ASN A 197 -11.43 -0.57 -1.27
CA ASN A 197 -12.35 -0.87 -2.35
C ASN A 197 -11.74 -1.96 -3.24
N LEU A 198 -11.81 -3.20 -2.75
CA LEU A 198 -11.22 -4.35 -3.42
C LEU A 198 -12.32 -5.23 -4.00
N HIS A 199 -12.16 -5.62 -5.26
CA HIS A 199 -12.75 -6.87 -5.70
C HIS A 199 -11.99 -8.01 -5.00
N GLU A 200 -12.70 -9.00 -4.45
CA GLU A 200 -12.13 -10.08 -3.62
C GLU A 200 -10.92 -10.79 -4.26
N HIS A 201 -10.77 -10.77 -5.58
CA HIS A 201 -9.73 -11.49 -6.32
C HIS A 201 -8.48 -10.64 -6.62
N SER A 202 -8.38 -9.42 -6.10
CA SER A 202 -7.22 -8.52 -6.32
C SER A 202 -6.19 -8.55 -5.21
N VAL A 203 -6.40 -9.39 -4.18
CA VAL A 203 -5.53 -9.47 -3.00
C VAL A 203 -4.72 -10.76 -3.01
N LYS A 204 -3.39 -10.62 -3.00
CA LYS A 204 -2.44 -11.70 -2.78
C LYS A 204 -2.00 -11.72 -1.32
N THR A 205 -1.84 -12.92 -0.78
CA THR A 205 -1.32 -13.15 0.57
C THR A 205 0.10 -13.68 0.45
N VAL A 206 1.04 -13.03 1.11
CA VAL A 206 2.46 -13.40 1.13
C VAL A 206 2.84 -13.73 2.57
N ARG A 207 3.47 -14.88 2.82
CA ARG A 207 3.91 -15.24 4.18
C ARG A 207 5.16 -14.45 4.54
N TRP A 208 5.33 -14.07 5.80
CA TRP A 208 6.51 -13.31 6.24
C TRP A 208 7.86 -13.95 5.83
N PRO A 209 8.06 -15.28 5.91
CA PRO A 209 9.30 -15.91 5.46
C PRO A 209 9.59 -15.79 3.97
N GLU A 210 8.60 -15.38 3.16
CA GLU A 210 8.73 -15.13 1.72
C GLU A 210 9.15 -13.69 1.42
N ILE A 211 9.31 -12.85 2.46
CA ILE A 211 9.85 -11.49 2.35
C ILE A 211 11.36 -11.54 2.57
N GLU A 212 12.11 -11.11 1.55
CA GLU A 212 13.57 -11.04 1.58
C GLU A 212 14.05 -9.77 2.29
N LYS A 213 13.47 -8.61 1.94
CA LYS A 213 13.89 -7.29 2.44
C LYS A 213 12.71 -6.34 2.58
N ILE A 214 12.86 -5.39 3.51
CA ILE A 214 11.93 -4.27 3.70
C ILE A 214 12.76 -3.00 3.85
N GLY A 215 12.67 -2.12 2.86
CA GLY A 215 13.26 -0.78 2.87
C GLY A 215 12.20 0.28 2.54
N ASP A 216 12.43 1.09 1.51
CA ASP A 216 11.37 1.91 0.89
C ASP A 216 10.36 1.05 0.10
N VAL A 217 10.79 -0.16 -0.31
CA VAL A 217 10.08 -1.17 -1.11
C VAL A 217 10.24 -2.52 -0.41
N ILE A 218 9.21 -3.36 -0.49
CA ILE A 218 9.24 -4.74 0.00
C ILE A 218 9.69 -5.65 -1.14
N ILE A 219 10.74 -6.46 -0.90
CA ILE A 219 11.27 -7.43 -1.86
C ILE A 219 10.89 -8.83 -1.40
N LEU A 220 10.29 -9.61 -2.30
CA LEU A 220 9.99 -11.03 -2.06
C LEU A 220 11.14 -11.93 -2.50
N SER A 221 11.32 -13.04 -1.81
CA SER A 221 12.44 -13.97 -2.05
C SER A 221 12.26 -14.88 -3.27
N ARG A 222 11.09 -14.84 -3.93
CA ARG A 222 10.79 -15.63 -5.12
C ARG A 222 9.99 -14.83 -6.13
N ALA A 223 10.04 -15.26 -7.39
CA ALA A 223 9.20 -14.74 -8.46
C ALA A 223 7.72 -15.13 -8.25
N LEU A 224 6.80 -14.26 -8.68
CA LEU A 224 5.34 -14.46 -8.60
C LEU A 224 4.62 -14.22 -9.94
#